data_AF-A0A226M8K0-F1
#
_entry.id   AF-A0A226M8K0-F1
#
_cell.length_a   1.000
_cell.length_b   1.000
_cell.length_c   1.000
_cell.angle_alpha   90.00
_cell.angle_beta   90.00
_cell.angle_gamma   90.00
#
_symmetry.space_group_name_H-M   'P 1'
#
loop_
_entity.id
_entity.type
_entity.pdbx_description
1 polymer ?
#
loop_
_entity_poly.entity_id
_entity_poly.type
_entity_poly.pdbx_seq_one_letter_code
_entity_poly.pdbx_strand_id
1 'polypeptide(L)'
;MCMDPVGDCVSYGTMVCPACEHAWFHRACVQEQAMNAGILYFDCPLCRDICFFVGVMRKMGIRIPPRFPTWENEDKFEPEPRSHSRCDASECRYRYGREEAARSGPWELLICSSCAARGTHRRCSDLSDSKSTWVCDLCVEEGM
;
A
#
# COMPACT_ATOMS: atom_id res chain seq x y z
N MET A 1 -2.82 19.76 -0.79
CA MET A 1 -2.93 21.15 -1.30
C MET A 1 -4.10 21.82 -0.59
N CYS A 2 -3.98 23.08 -0.19
CA CYS A 2 -5.07 23.81 0.45
C CYS A 2 -6.19 24.13 -0.55
N MET A 3 -7.37 24.45 -0.03
CA MET A 3 -8.51 24.94 -0.81
C MET A 3 -8.62 26.47 -0.81
N ASP A 4 -7.73 27.16 -0.09
CA ASP A 4 -7.73 28.63 -0.02
C ASP A 4 -7.32 29.25 -1.37
N PRO A 5 -7.92 30.39 -1.75
CA PRO A 5 -7.56 31.07 -2.99
C PRO A 5 -6.10 31.49 -2.95
N VAL A 6 -5.37 31.15 -4.01
CA VAL A 6 -3.99 31.59 -4.20
C VAL A 6 -4.01 32.94 -4.89
N GLY A 7 -3.25 33.90 -4.38
CA GLY A 7 -3.05 35.18 -5.06
C GLY A 7 -2.41 34.98 -6.45
N ASP A 8 -2.81 35.79 -7.40
CA ASP A 8 -2.38 35.80 -8.80
C ASP A 8 -1.13 36.66 -9.05
N CYS A 9 -0.49 37.14 -7.98
CA CYS A 9 0.74 37.92 -8.02
C CYS A 9 1.92 37.13 -7.47
N VAL A 10 3.11 37.35 -8.04
CA VAL A 10 4.36 36.75 -7.52
C VAL A 10 4.73 37.45 -6.21
N SER A 11 4.72 36.70 -5.12
CA SER A 11 5.14 37.15 -3.79
C SER A 11 5.99 36.08 -3.14
N TYR A 12 6.61 36.36 -1.98
CA TYR A 12 7.26 35.29 -1.22
C TYR A 12 6.27 34.18 -0.80
N GLY A 13 4.99 34.51 -0.64
CA GLY A 13 3.94 33.56 -0.23
C GLY A 13 3.35 32.72 -1.36
N THR A 14 3.60 33.09 -2.62
CA THR A 14 2.97 32.49 -3.80
C THR A 14 4.02 32.08 -4.83
N MET A 15 3.83 30.95 -5.47
CA MET A 15 4.76 30.43 -6.47
C MET A 15 4.00 29.91 -7.67
N VAL A 16 4.57 30.10 -8.84
CA VAL A 16 4.07 29.51 -10.08
C VAL A 16 4.91 28.28 -10.43
N CYS A 17 4.26 27.23 -10.95
CA CYS A 17 4.99 26.10 -11.51
C CYS A 17 5.78 26.56 -12.74
N PRO A 18 7.10 26.38 -12.76
CA PRO A 18 7.93 26.84 -13.86
C PRO A 18 7.80 25.96 -15.10
N ALA A 19 7.30 24.72 -14.96
CA ALA A 19 7.13 23.80 -16.08
C ALA A 19 5.90 24.14 -16.93
N CYS A 20 4.78 24.46 -16.27
CA CYS A 20 3.52 24.74 -16.96
C CYS A 20 3.08 26.19 -16.88
N GLU A 21 3.75 27.06 -16.11
CA GLU A 21 3.58 28.53 -16.04
C GLU A 21 2.19 29.06 -15.63
N HIS A 22 1.18 28.20 -15.52
CA HIS A 22 -0.20 28.59 -15.19
C HIS A 22 -0.68 28.05 -13.83
N ALA A 23 0.13 27.21 -13.16
CA ALA A 23 -0.24 26.60 -11.89
C ALA A 23 0.31 27.44 -10.72
N TRP A 24 -0.58 28.04 -9.94
CA TRP A 24 -0.23 28.90 -8.81
C TRP A 24 -0.46 28.18 -7.48
N PHE A 25 0.49 28.31 -6.56
CA PHE A 25 0.48 27.63 -5.28
C PHE A 25 0.95 28.52 -4.14
N HIS A 26 0.41 28.31 -2.94
CA HIS A 26 1.02 28.85 -1.74
C HIS A 26 2.37 28.19 -1.49
N ARG A 27 3.40 29.00 -1.23
CA ARG A 27 4.74 28.50 -0.90
C ARG A 27 4.74 27.51 0.25
N ALA A 28 3.94 27.80 1.29
CA ALA A 28 3.79 26.92 2.45
C ALA A 28 3.22 25.55 2.06
N CYS A 29 2.19 25.51 1.21
CA CYS A 29 1.60 24.26 0.75
C CYS A 29 2.55 23.43 -0.11
N VAL A 30 3.33 24.09 -0.97
CA VAL A 30 4.37 23.41 -1.76
C VAL A 30 5.46 22.84 -0.86
N GLN A 31 5.85 23.58 0.18
CA GLN A 31 6.83 23.12 1.17
C GLN A 31 6.32 21.91 1.96
N GLU A 32 5.06 21.92 2.38
CA GLU A 32 4.43 20.78 3.05
C GLU A 32 4.33 19.56 2.12
N GLN A 33 3.88 19.74 0.88
CA GLN A 33 3.83 18.69 -0.13
C GLN A 33 5.22 18.08 -0.36
N ALA A 34 6.26 18.90 -0.50
CA ALA A 34 7.64 18.44 -0.66
C ALA A 34 8.12 17.61 0.54
N MET A 35 7.80 18.05 1.76
CA MET A 35 8.17 17.33 2.97
C MET A 35 7.47 15.99 3.06
N ASN A 36 6.20 15.90 2.64
CA ASN A 36 5.43 14.67 2.68
C ASN A 36 5.80 13.71 1.55
N ALA A 37 5.92 14.18 0.31
CA ALA A 37 6.15 13.37 -0.88
C ALA A 37 7.60 12.90 -1.05
N GLY A 38 8.58 13.71 -0.60
CA GLY A 38 9.99 13.43 -0.86
C GLY A 38 10.38 13.56 -2.33
N ILE A 39 11.65 13.30 -2.63
CA ILE A 39 12.26 13.66 -3.92
C ILE A 39 11.69 12.92 -5.14
N LEU A 40 11.18 11.70 -4.95
CA LEU A 40 10.73 10.84 -6.05
C LEU A 40 9.28 11.10 -6.47
N TYR A 41 8.46 11.65 -5.57
CA TYR A 41 7.02 11.82 -5.79
C TYR A 41 6.57 13.29 -5.67
N PHE A 42 7.52 14.22 -5.64
CA PHE A 42 7.22 15.64 -5.63
C PHE A 42 7.10 16.16 -7.07
N ASP A 43 5.88 16.18 -7.59
CA ASP A 43 5.54 16.70 -8.91
C ASP A 43 4.61 17.92 -8.83
N CYS A 44 4.50 18.62 -9.96
CA CYS A 44 3.43 19.61 -10.12
C CYS A 44 2.08 18.89 -10.20
N PRO A 45 1.09 19.24 -9.35
CA PRO A 45 -0.23 18.61 -9.39
C PRO A 45 -0.99 18.76 -10.72
N LEU A 46 -0.64 19.74 -11.56
CA LEU A 46 -1.32 19.99 -12.83
C LEU A 46 -0.63 19.37 -14.04
N CYS A 47 0.69 19.53 -14.18
CA CYS A 47 1.43 19.01 -15.35
C CYS A 47 2.22 17.73 -15.08
N ARG A 48 2.30 17.29 -13.80
CA ARG A 48 3.00 16.08 -13.36
C ARG A 48 4.48 16.01 -13.74
N ASP A 49 5.07 17.16 -14.08
CA ASP A 49 6.52 17.24 -14.25
C ASP A 49 7.21 17.09 -12.89
N ILE A 50 8.20 16.18 -12.84
CA ILE A 50 9.02 15.92 -11.65
C ILE A 50 10.39 16.60 -11.82
N CYS A 51 11.08 16.33 -12.93
CA CYS A 51 12.49 16.70 -13.08
C CYS A 51 12.72 18.22 -13.04
N PHE A 52 11.95 18.98 -13.82
CA PHE A 52 12.09 20.43 -13.87
C PHE A 52 11.49 21.08 -12.62
N PHE A 53 10.35 20.57 -12.16
CA PHE A 53 9.68 21.04 -10.95
C PHE A 53 10.56 20.91 -9.70
N VAL A 54 11.08 19.72 -9.40
CA VAL A 54 12.00 19.47 -8.26
C VAL A 54 13.22 20.40 -8.33
N GLY A 55 13.84 20.50 -9.51
CA GLY A 55 15.05 21.28 -9.71
C GLY A 55 14.86 22.77 -9.43
N VAL A 56 13.78 23.36 -9.96
CA VAL A 56 13.48 24.77 -9.75
C VAL A 56 12.97 25.03 -8.34
N MET A 57 12.09 24.18 -7.79
CA MET A 57 11.57 24.37 -6.43
C MET A 57 12.70 24.35 -5.39
N ARG A 58 13.72 23.51 -5.56
CA ARG A 58 14.95 23.57 -4.72
C ARG A 58 15.67 24.91 -4.82
N LYS A 59 15.87 25.42 -6.04
CA LYS A 59 16.50 26.74 -6.25
C LYS A 59 15.70 27.88 -5.63
N MET A 60 14.38 27.75 -5.62
CA MET A 60 13.46 28.69 -4.98
C MET A 60 13.40 28.51 -3.45
N GLY A 61 14.21 27.63 -2.86
CA GLY A 61 14.31 27.44 -1.41
C GLY A 61 13.26 26.52 -0.80
N ILE A 62 12.61 25.67 -1.60
CA ILE A 62 11.79 24.57 -1.09
C ILE A 62 12.68 23.42 -0.67
N ARG A 63 12.58 23.02 0.60
CA ARG A 63 13.28 21.86 1.14
C ARG A 63 12.60 20.58 0.66
N ILE A 64 13.33 19.72 -0.05
CA ILE A 64 12.83 18.43 -0.56
C ILE A 64 13.72 17.31 -0.01
N PRO A 65 13.23 16.48 0.93
CA PRO A 65 14.03 15.44 1.56
C PRO A 65 14.30 14.26 0.59
N PRO A 66 15.51 13.67 0.59
CA PRO A 66 15.87 12.54 -0.27
C PRO A 66 15.37 11.22 0.33
N ARG A 67 14.06 11.10 0.52
CA ARG A 67 13.40 9.92 1.09
C ARG A 67 12.12 9.60 0.34
N PHE A 68 11.60 8.41 0.58
CA PHE A 68 10.26 8.01 0.18
C PHE A 68 9.19 8.85 0.89
N PRO A 69 7.97 8.90 0.33
CA PRO A 69 6.88 9.63 0.93
C PRO A 69 6.58 9.19 2.36
N THR A 70 6.03 10.10 3.17
CA THR A 70 5.59 9.76 4.54
C THR A 70 4.47 8.73 4.54
N TRP A 71 3.59 8.75 3.55
CA TRP A 71 2.48 7.79 3.44
C TRP A 71 2.94 6.37 3.12
N GLU A 72 4.15 6.17 2.57
CA GLU A 72 4.73 4.82 2.44
C GLU A 72 5.29 4.27 3.77
N ASN A 73 5.44 5.11 4.80
CA ASN A 73 5.81 4.65 6.15
C ASN A 73 4.58 4.30 7.01
N GLU A 74 3.38 4.69 6.59
CA GLU A 74 2.12 4.29 7.24
C GLU A 74 1.67 2.89 6.80
N ASP A 75 2.24 2.36 5.72
CA ASP A 75 2.22 0.95 5.37
C ASP A 75 3.33 0.19 6.12
N LYS A 76 3.27 0.25 7.45
CA LYS A 76 3.41 -1.02 8.15
C LYS A 76 2.20 -1.78 7.65
N PHE A 77 2.41 -2.67 6.67
CA PHE A 77 1.44 -3.70 6.31
C PHE A 77 1.05 -4.33 7.64
N GLU A 78 -0.03 -3.85 8.25
CA GLU A 78 -0.72 -4.54 9.30
C GLU A 78 -1.18 -5.79 8.55
N PRO A 79 -0.57 -6.97 8.79
CA PRO A 79 -1.12 -8.17 8.19
C PRO A 79 -2.58 -8.19 8.61
N GLU A 80 -3.45 -8.20 7.61
CA GLU A 80 -4.89 -8.29 7.74
C GLU A 80 -5.23 -9.20 8.93
N PRO A 81 -6.06 -8.74 9.88
CA PRO A 81 -6.13 -9.27 11.23
C PRO A 81 -6.25 -10.79 11.24
N ARG A 82 -5.13 -11.47 11.50
CA ARG A 82 -4.97 -12.93 11.63
C ARG A 82 -5.69 -13.71 10.52
N SER A 83 -5.06 -13.81 9.36
CA SER A 83 -5.22 -15.04 8.57
C SER A 83 -4.97 -16.22 9.51
N HIS A 84 -5.98 -17.05 9.67
CA HIS A 84 -5.92 -18.20 10.56
C HIS A 84 -4.64 -19.00 10.27
N SER A 85 -3.70 -19.11 11.23
CA SER A 85 -2.35 -19.62 10.97
C SER A 85 -2.16 -21.09 11.36
N ARG A 86 -3.25 -21.84 11.48
CA ARG A 86 -3.25 -23.24 11.90
C ARG A 86 -4.02 -24.11 10.91
N CYS A 87 -3.68 -25.38 10.84
CA CYS A 87 -4.46 -26.36 10.09
C CYS A 87 -5.58 -26.92 10.98
N ASP A 88 -6.83 -26.74 10.56
CA ASP A 88 -8.05 -27.22 11.23
C ASP A 88 -8.59 -28.53 10.64
N ALA A 89 -7.84 -29.18 9.75
CA ALA A 89 -8.18 -30.52 9.30
C ALA A 89 -8.23 -31.49 10.48
N SER A 90 -9.18 -32.43 10.46
CA SER A 90 -9.34 -33.45 11.51
C SER A 90 -8.06 -34.26 11.71
N GLU A 91 -7.34 -34.55 10.63
CA GLU A 91 -6.03 -35.19 10.62
C GLU A 91 -5.01 -34.32 9.85
N CYS A 92 -4.06 -33.72 10.59
CA CYS A 92 -2.95 -33.00 9.97
C CYS A 92 -1.80 -33.95 9.63
N ARG A 93 -1.45 -34.02 8.35
CA ARG A 93 -0.37 -34.87 7.82
C ARG A 93 0.99 -34.16 7.74
N TYR A 94 1.07 -32.88 8.14
CA TYR A 94 2.30 -32.12 8.03
C TYR A 94 3.27 -32.43 9.17
N ARG A 95 4.48 -32.86 8.80
CA ARG A 95 5.51 -33.32 9.73
C ARG A 95 6.02 -32.25 10.73
N TYR A 96 5.83 -30.97 10.41
CA TYR A 96 6.26 -29.86 11.26
C TYR A 96 5.17 -29.35 12.21
N GLY A 97 3.97 -29.93 12.15
CA GLY A 97 2.86 -29.53 13.02
C GLY A 97 1.75 -28.79 12.27
N ARG A 98 0.69 -28.45 13.01
CA ARG A 98 -0.50 -27.78 12.46
C ARG A 98 -0.29 -26.27 12.33
N GLU A 99 0.63 -25.75 13.13
CA GLU A 99 0.96 -24.33 13.28
C GLU A 99 1.98 -23.86 12.23
N GLU A 100 2.59 -24.81 11.51
CA GLU A 100 3.58 -24.55 10.47
C GLU A 100 2.98 -24.74 9.08
N ALA A 101 3.46 -23.98 8.10
CA ALA A 101 3.05 -24.10 6.71
C ALA A 101 4.20 -23.75 5.76
N ALA A 102 4.26 -24.44 4.62
CA ALA A 102 5.17 -24.04 3.55
C ALA A 102 4.67 -22.77 2.87
N ARG A 103 5.60 -21.97 2.33
CA ARG A 103 5.25 -20.78 1.56
C ARG A 103 4.45 -21.10 0.28
N SER A 104 4.68 -22.28 -0.30
CA SER A 104 3.95 -22.76 -1.48
C SER A 104 3.97 -24.29 -1.57
N GLY A 105 3.05 -24.83 -2.37
CA GLY A 105 2.98 -26.25 -2.72
C GLY A 105 2.10 -27.06 -1.76
N PRO A 106 2.30 -28.38 -1.64
CA PRO A 106 1.34 -29.28 -0.98
C PRO A 106 1.07 -29.00 0.51
N TRP A 107 1.95 -28.23 1.14
CA TRP A 107 1.90 -27.88 2.56
C TRP A 107 1.67 -26.39 2.78
N GLU A 108 1.30 -25.63 1.74
CA GLU A 108 0.80 -24.28 1.95
C GLU A 108 -0.54 -24.32 2.66
N LEU A 109 -0.76 -23.32 3.50
CA LEU A 109 -2.00 -23.16 4.26
C LEU A 109 -2.98 -22.33 3.45
N LEU A 110 -4.11 -22.93 3.10
CA LEU A 110 -5.23 -22.25 2.46
C LEU A 110 -6.24 -21.83 3.53
N ILE A 111 -6.65 -20.58 3.47
CA ILE A 111 -7.66 -20.00 4.36
C ILE A 111 -9.03 -20.10 3.71
N CYS A 112 -10.07 -20.33 4.51
CA CYS A 112 -11.43 -20.39 4.00
C CYS A 112 -11.81 -19.05 3.34
N SER A 113 -12.18 -19.07 2.07
CA SER A 113 -12.52 -17.86 1.30
C SER A 113 -13.83 -17.19 1.72
N SER A 114 -14.65 -17.87 2.53
CA SER A 114 -15.94 -17.36 3.00
C SER A 114 -15.81 -16.71 4.39
N CYS A 115 -15.22 -17.40 5.38
CA CYS A 115 -15.16 -16.90 6.76
C CYS A 115 -13.78 -16.41 7.23
N ALA A 116 -12.70 -16.72 6.51
CA ALA A 116 -11.30 -16.50 6.92
C ALA A 116 -10.88 -17.06 8.30
N ALA A 117 -11.79 -17.69 9.04
CA ALA A 117 -11.61 -18.12 10.42
C ALA A 117 -10.99 -19.52 10.55
N ARG A 118 -10.88 -20.26 9.45
CA ARG A 118 -10.33 -21.61 9.40
C ARG A 118 -9.27 -21.74 8.31
N GLY A 119 -8.34 -22.67 8.51
CA GLY A 119 -7.27 -22.98 7.56
C GLY A 119 -7.08 -24.49 7.37
N THR A 120 -6.57 -24.89 6.20
CA THR A 120 -6.15 -26.28 5.94
C THR A 120 -4.91 -26.32 5.07
N HIS A 121 -4.04 -27.31 5.26
CA HIS A 121 -3.01 -27.60 4.27
C HIS A 121 -3.65 -28.28 3.06
N ARG A 122 -3.13 -28.03 1.86
CA ARG A 122 -3.64 -28.65 0.63
C ARG A 122 -3.78 -30.16 0.73
N ARG A 123 -2.74 -30.86 1.21
CA ARG A 123 -2.76 -32.33 1.39
C ARG A 123 -3.59 -32.83 2.56
N CYS A 124 -4.00 -31.96 3.48
CA CYS A 124 -4.89 -32.32 4.58
C CYS A 124 -6.37 -32.27 4.17
N SER A 125 -6.70 -31.58 3.07
CA SER A 125 -8.04 -31.55 2.47
C SER A 125 -8.08 -32.08 1.04
N ASP A 126 -7.09 -32.91 0.67
CA ASP A 126 -6.95 -33.56 -0.65
C ASP A 126 -7.16 -32.60 -1.84
N LEU A 127 -6.63 -31.38 -1.71
CA LEU A 127 -6.71 -30.34 -2.73
C LEU A 127 -5.61 -30.53 -3.78
N SER A 128 -5.93 -30.27 -5.06
CA SER A 128 -4.95 -30.30 -6.15
C SER A 128 -3.99 -29.12 -6.08
N ASP A 129 -2.81 -29.26 -6.68
CA ASP A 129 -1.80 -28.18 -6.75
C ASP A 129 -2.28 -26.97 -7.57
N SER A 130 -3.28 -27.14 -8.44
CA SER A 130 -3.89 -26.05 -9.22
C SER A 130 -4.94 -25.24 -8.45
N LYS A 131 -5.45 -25.72 -7.31
CA LYS A 131 -6.57 -25.11 -6.61
C LYS A 131 -6.09 -24.11 -5.55
N SER A 132 -6.30 -22.82 -5.81
CA SER A 132 -5.89 -21.72 -4.91
C SER A 132 -6.96 -21.31 -3.89
N THR A 133 -8.17 -21.87 -3.96
CA THR A 133 -9.29 -21.52 -3.08
C THR A 133 -9.80 -22.74 -2.33
N TRP A 134 -10.21 -22.53 -1.08
CA TRP A 134 -10.79 -23.55 -0.22
C TRP A 134 -11.92 -22.93 0.61
N VAL A 135 -12.96 -23.71 0.86
CA VAL A 135 -14.10 -23.35 1.72
C VAL A 135 -14.23 -24.44 2.78
N CYS A 136 -14.36 -24.05 4.05
CA CYS A 136 -14.46 -25.00 5.15
C CYS A 136 -15.86 -25.63 5.22
N ASP A 137 -15.96 -26.81 5.83
CA ASP A 137 -17.20 -27.58 5.88
C ASP A 137 -18.37 -26.80 6.48
N LEU A 138 -18.10 -25.95 7.50
CA LEU A 138 -19.12 -25.09 8.10
C LEU A 138 -19.72 -24.11 7.10
N CYS A 139 -18.89 -23.48 6.25
CA CYS A 139 -19.37 -22.55 5.24
C CYS A 139 -20.06 -23.26 4.08
N VAL A 140 -19.65 -24.50 3.77
CA VAL A 140 -20.33 -25.34 2.76
C VAL A 140 -21.72 -25.75 3.24
N GLU A 141 -21.86 -26.12 4.51
CA GLU A 141 -23.14 -26.51 5.13
C GLU A 141 -24.08 -25.31 5.31
N GLU A 142 -23.56 -24.13 5.62
CA GLU A 142 -24.36 -22.90 5.77
C GLU A 142 -24.73 -22.21 4.44
N GLY A 143 -24.19 -22.67 3.30
CA GLY A 143 -24.53 -22.12 1.99
C GLY A 143 -24.10 -20.66 1.78
N MET A 144 -22.95 -20.28 2.34
CA MET A 144 -22.35 -18.94 2.22
C MET A 144 -21.24 -18.86 1.18
#